data_AF-A0A7V5HIU6-F1
#
_entry.id   AF-A0A7V5HIU6-F1
#
_cell.length_a   1.000
_cell.length_b   1.000
_cell.length_c   1.000
_cell.angle_alpha   90.00
_cell.angle_beta   90.00
_cell.angle_gamma   90.00
#
_symmetry.space_group_name_H-M   'P 1'
#
loop_
_entity.id
_entity.type
_entity.pdbx_description
1 polymer ?
#
loop_
_entity_poly.entity_id
_entity_poly.type
_entity_poly.pdbx_seq_one_letter_code
_entity_poly.pdbx_strand_id
1 'polypeptide(L)'
;GLRAVLPGGRPGPVVALRADMDALPLQEEGDKPVLSAHQGVAHCCGHDGHMAILLGVAKVMLQLKEALPGEVVFIFQPAEERPPGGAKLMIEEGVLEGVAAIFGLHLWQPLPTGKIALRAGPMMAQADEFEIEVLGKGGHGSMPHQTVDPIWVAAQIVSGVQGLVSRETDPLQPLVISFGTIHGGTIHNIIPEKVRLTGTVRTLDEKLQARIEKRLPEVCQSIGQTWGAEGQFAYKRGYPALVNPPEMVEFVQQVVRQLWGEERLVSIKPVMGGEDFAYYLKEIPGAFFFFGAGNQKQYPHHHPRFDIDEEALPEATFLLTTLAWEYLSQGGRE
;
A
#
# COMPACT_ATOMS: atom_id res chain seq x y z
N GLY A 1 -9.81 -6.27 -13.59
CA GLY A 1 -10.23 -7.04 -12.39
C GLY A 1 -11.58 -7.66 -12.61
N LEU A 2 -12.31 -7.98 -11.55
CA LEU A 2 -13.69 -8.45 -11.62
C LEU A 2 -14.61 -7.54 -10.80
N ARG A 3 -15.73 -7.14 -11.41
CA ARG A 3 -16.83 -6.40 -10.79
C ARG A 3 -18.07 -7.29 -10.84
N ALA A 4 -18.52 -7.77 -9.69
CA ALA A 4 -19.78 -8.51 -9.58
C ALA A 4 -20.82 -7.64 -8.88
N VAL A 5 -22.07 -7.66 -9.33
CA VAL A 5 -23.15 -6.86 -8.76
C VAL A 5 -24.22 -7.79 -8.21
N LEU A 6 -24.60 -7.59 -6.95
CA LEU A 6 -25.74 -8.22 -6.31
C LEU A 6 -26.83 -7.17 -6.08
N PRO A 7 -27.87 -7.14 -6.93
CA PRO A 7 -29.03 -6.29 -6.67
C PRO A 7 -29.84 -6.85 -5.51
N GLY A 8 -30.16 -6.02 -4.54
CA GLY A 8 -31.03 -6.33 -3.41
C GLY A 8 -32.52 -6.35 -3.79
N GLY A 9 -33.35 -6.82 -2.87
CA GLY A 9 -34.81 -6.90 -3.04
C GLY A 9 -35.55 -5.61 -2.70
N ARG A 10 -34.86 -4.59 -2.18
CA ARG A 10 -35.45 -3.30 -1.78
C ARG A 10 -34.66 -2.14 -2.40
N PRO A 11 -35.30 -0.99 -2.65
CA PRO A 11 -34.58 0.20 -3.12
C PRO A 11 -33.56 0.67 -2.08
N GLY A 12 -32.47 1.30 -2.53
CA GLY A 12 -31.42 1.82 -1.67
C GLY A 12 -30.17 2.21 -2.46
N PRO A 13 -29.12 2.67 -1.78
CA PRO A 13 -27.85 3.07 -2.41
C PRO A 13 -27.04 1.85 -2.89
N VAL A 14 -25.90 2.10 -3.53
CA VAL A 14 -24.96 1.05 -3.95
C VAL A 14 -23.70 1.12 -3.09
N VAL A 15 -23.29 -0.01 -2.50
CA VAL A 15 -22.04 -0.12 -1.71
C VAL A 15 -21.08 -1.05 -2.42
N ALA A 16 -19.81 -0.64 -2.53
CA ALA A 16 -18.74 -1.49 -3.01
C ALA A 16 -17.94 -2.10 -1.85
N LEU A 17 -17.54 -3.35 -2.02
CA LEU A 17 -16.63 -4.08 -1.15
C LEU A 17 -15.45 -4.58 -1.98
N ARG A 18 -14.21 -4.28 -1.57
CA ARG A 18 -13.00 -4.59 -2.33
C ARG A 18 -12.14 -5.64 -1.65
N ALA A 19 -11.63 -6.58 -2.45
CA ALA A 19 -10.51 -7.46 -2.14
C ALA A 19 -9.50 -7.40 -3.30
N ASP A 20 -8.23 -7.24 -2.98
CA ASP A 20 -7.13 -7.49 -3.91
C ASP A 20 -6.92 -8.99 -4.12
N MET A 21 -6.24 -9.36 -5.20
CA MET A 21 -6.15 -10.74 -5.68
C MET A 21 -4.74 -11.20 -6.05
N ASP A 22 -3.78 -10.30 -6.23
CA ASP A 22 -2.47 -10.66 -6.74
C ASP A 22 -1.55 -11.25 -5.66
N ALA A 23 -0.57 -12.03 -6.13
CA ALA A 23 0.47 -12.65 -5.33
C ALA A 23 1.83 -11.95 -5.59
N LEU A 24 2.83 -12.31 -4.78
CA LEU A 24 4.17 -11.75 -4.85
C LEU A 24 5.14 -12.66 -5.61
N PRO A 25 6.17 -12.10 -6.28
CA PRO A 25 7.23 -12.86 -6.95
C PRO A 25 8.26 -13.37 -5.94
N LEU A 26 7.84 -14.24 -5.02
CA LEU A 26 8.71 -14.84 -4.02
C LEU A 26 8.39 -16.32 -3.83
N GLN A 27 9.40 -17.09 -3.44
CA GLN A 27 9.23 -18.51 -3.16
C GLN A 27 8.61 -18.70 -1.78
N GLU A 28 7.44 -19.34 -1.71
CA GLU A 28 6.86 -19.71 -0.42
C GLU A 28 7.70 -20.78 0.27
N GLU A 29 7.86 -20.62 1.58
CA GLU A 29 8.58 -21.52 2.46
C GLU A 29 7.76 -21.80 3.72
N GLY A 30 8.12 -22.86 4.44
CA GLY A 30 7.56 -23.18 5.74
C GLY A 30 6.89 -24.55 5.75
N ASP A 31 6.18 -24.81 6.84
CA ASP A 31 5.45 -26.05 7.07
C ASP A 31 3.98 -25.70 7.28
N LYS A 32 3.25 -25.59 6.16
CA LYS A 32 1.83 -25.28 6.11
C LYS A 32 1.07 -26.42 5.43
N PRO A 33 -0.22 -26.64 5.74
CA PRO A 33 -1.03 -27.65 5.07
C PRO A 33 -1.10 -27.46 3.55
N VAL A 34 -1.06 -26.20 3.09
CA VAL A 34 -1.08 -25.84 1.68
C VAL A 34 0.00 -24.79 1.43
N LEU A 35 0.85 -25.06 0.45
CA LEU A 35 1.83 -24.12 -0.10
C LEU A 35 1.48 -23.88 -1.57
N SER A 36 1.98 -22.76 -2.11
CA SER A 36 1.88 -22.43 -3.51
C SER A 36 2.43 -23.55 -4.39
N ALA A 37 1.61 -24.00 -5.34
CA ALA A 37 2.02 -24.92 -6.40
C ALA A 37 2.86 -24.23 -7.49
N HIS A 38 2.95 -22.89 -7.47
CA HIS A 38 3.66 -22.09 -8.45
C HIS A 38 5.02 -21.66 -7.90
N GLN A 39 6.10 -22.21 -8.44
CA GLN A 39 7.45 -21.87 -8.01
C GLN A 39 7.73 -20.38 -8.18
N GLY A 40 8.28 -19.73 -7.15
CA GLY A 40 8.60 -18.31 -7.15
C GLY A 40 7.39 -17.36 -7.09
N VAL A 41 6.19 -17.87 -6.78
CA VAL A 41 4.97 -17.06 -6.60
C VAL A 41 4.24 -17.47 -5.33
N ALA A 42 3.86 -16.52 -4.46
CA ALA A 42 3.18 -16.82 -3.20
C ALA A 42 2.27 -15.67 -2.71
N HIS A 43 1.18 -16.02 -2.02
CA HIS A 43 0.34 -15.05 -1.31
C HIS A 43 0.91 -14.72 0.07
N CYS A 44 1.94 -13.88 0.09
CA CYS A 44 2.60 -13.46 1.33
C CYS A 44 2.14 -12.09 1.85
N CYS A 45 0.99 -11.60 1.38
CA CYS A 45 0.32 -10.40 1.88
C CYS A 45 -1.13 -10.68 2.33
N GLY A 46 -1.60 -11.93 2.24
CA GLY A 46 -2.95 -12.34 2.68
C GLY A 46 -4.08 -12.05 1.68
N HIS A 47 -3.76 -11.70 0.43
CA HIS A 47 -4.76 -11.39 -0.61
C HIS A 47 -5.65 -12.58 -0.97
N ASP A 48 -5.14 -13.81 -0.81
CA ASP A 48 -5.95 -15.04 -0.82
C ASP A 48 -7.02 -15.05 0.28
N GLY A 49 -6.64 -14.65 1.50
CA GLY A 49 -7.57 -14.44 2.60
C GLY A 49 -8.59 -13.34 2.32
N HIS A 50 -8.17 -12.22 1.71
CA HIS A 50 -9.08 -11.13 1.31
C HIS A 50 -10.12 -11.60 0.29
N MET A 51 -9.68 -12.35 -0.74
CA MET A 51 -10.56 -12.97 -1.72
C MET A 51 -11.54 -13.95 -1.06
N ALA A 52 -11.05 -14.81 -0.16
CA ALA A 52 -11.89 -15.78 0.56
C ALA A 52 -12.96 -15.08 1.40
N ILE A 53 -12.60 -14.00 2.10
CA ILE A 53 -13.52 -13.15 2.86
C ILE A 53 -14.59 -12.57 1.94
N LEU A 54 -14.21 -11.93 0.84
CA LEU A 54 -15.17 -11.27 -0.04
C LEU A 54 -16.11 -12.26 -0.75
N LEU A 55 -15.61 -13.44 -1.11
CA LEU A 55 -16.45 -14.56 -1.60
C LEU A 55 -17.41 -15.05 -0.52
N GLY A 56 -16.96 -15.11 0.74
CA GLY A 56 -17.80 -15.40 1.91
C GLY A 56 -18.93 -14.38 2.06
N VAL A 57 -18.63 -13.08 1.95
CA VAL A 57 -19.63 -12.00 2.02
C VAL A 57 -20.65 -12.16 0.91
N ALA A 58 -20.21 -12.35 -0.33
CA ALA A 58 -21.09 -12.54 -1.48
C ALA A 58 -22.04 -13.73 -1.27
N LYS A 59 -21.53 -14.84 -0.72
CA LYS A 59 -22.34 -16.03 -0.41
C LYS A 59 -23.40 -15.74 0.66
N VAL A 60 -23.05 -15.05 1.74
CA VAL A 60 -23.98 -14.69 2.82
C VAL A 60 -25.05 -13.72 2.32
N MET A 61 -24.65 -12.65 1.63
CA MET A 61 -25.59 -11.64 1.13
C MET A 61 -26.55 -12.19 0.08
N LEU A 62 -26.11 -13.12 -0.75
CA LEU A 62 -26.99 -13.79 -1.72
C LEU A 62 -28.15 -14.51 -1.03
N GLN A 63 -27.94 -15.08 0.17
CA GLN A 63 -29.00 -15.71 0.96
C GLN A 63 -29.97 -14.70 1.57
N LEU A 64 -29.53 -13.45 1.74
CA LEU A 64 -30.31 -12.34 2.33
C LEU A 64 -30.85 -11.38 1.27
N LYS A 65 -30.67 -11.68 -0.02
CA LYS A 65 -30.94 -10.79 -1.16
C LYS A 65 -32.30 -10.11 -1.08
N GLU A 66 -33.37 -10.85 -0.81
CA GLU A 66 -34.75 -10.32 -0.79
C GLU A 66 -34.96 -9.22 0.27
N ALA A 67 -34.20 -9.26 1.37
CA ALA A 67 -34.27 -8.26 2.43
C ALA A 67 -33.24 -7.14 2.28
N LEU A 68 -32.24 -7.31 1.42
CA LEU A 68 -31.13 -6.38 1.19
C LEU A 68 -31.65 -5.08 0.54
N PRO A 69 -31.45 -3.91 1.17
CA PRO A 69 -31.66 -2.61 0.52
C PRO A 69 -30.56 -2.32 -0.50
N GLY A 70 -30.92 -1.71 -1.62
CA GLY A 70 -29.97 -1.23 -2.61
C GLY A 70 -29.20 -2.34 -3.32
N GLU A 71 -27.92 -2.12 -3.59
CA GLU A 71 -27.07 -3.07 -4.32
C GLU A 71 -25.68 -3.18 -3.69
N VAL A 72 -25.05 -4.35 -3.80
CA VAL A 72 -23.66 -4.57 -3.37
C VAL A 72 -22.80 -4.89 -4.59
N VAL A 73 -21.71 -4.14 -4.75
CA VAL A 73 -20.69 -4.38 -5.77
C VAL A 73 -19.48 -5.05 -5.13
N PHE A 74 -19.11 -6.23 -5.61
CA PHE A 74 -17.90 -6.92 -5.20
C PHE A 74 -16.79 -6.63 -6.21
N ILE A 75 -15.74 -5.97 -5.74
CA ILE A 75 -14.56 -5.61 -6.53
C ILE A 75 -13.43 -6.56 -6.16
N PHE A 76 -13.08 -7.45 -7.08
CA PHE A 76 -11.87 -8.24 -6.97
C PHE A 76 -10.79 -7.62 -7.86
N GLN A 77 -9.81 -7.00 -7.21
CA GLN A 77 -8.83 -6.13 -7.83
C GLN A 77 -7.49 -6.85 -8.06
N PRO A 78 -6.92 -6.84 -9.26
CA PRO A 78 -5.57 -7.37 -9.49
C PRO A 78 -4.50 -6.32 -9.17
N ALA A 79 -3.25 -6.75 -9.18
CA ALA A 79 -2.06 -5.88 -9.30
C ALA A 79 -1.90 -4.79 -8.22
N GLU A 80 -2.38 -5.02 -6.99
CA GLU A 80 -2.14 -4.11 -5.86
C GLU A 80 -0.62 -3.99 -5.57
N GLU A 81 0.13 -5.08 -5.64
CA GLU A 81 1.52 -5.13 -5.17
C GLU A 81 2.51 -4.42 -6.13
N ARG A 82 2.07 -3.99 -7.31
CA ARG A 82 2.94 -3.40 -8.34
C ARG A 82 2.36 -2.11 -8.93
N PRO A 83 3.05 -0.97 -8.73
CA PRO A 83 2.70 0.27 -9.42
C PRO A 83 2.63 0.08 -10.95
N PRO A 84 1.59 0.57 -11.64
CA PRO A 84 0.67 1.62 -11.21
C PRO A 84 -0.55 1.16 -10.39
N GLY A 85 -0.61 -0.09 -9.95
CA GLY A 85 -1.76 -0.64 -9.22
C GLY A 85 -2.87 -1.12 -10.15
N GLY A 86 -3.86 -1.81 -9.59
CA GLY A 86 -5.08 -2.18 -10.30
C GLY A 86 -6.24 -1.23 -10.07
N ALA A 87 -6.28 -0.55 -8.92
CA ALA A 87 -7.39 0.33 -8.55
C ALA A 87 -7.62 1.43 -9.58
N LYS A 88 -6.54 2.13 -9.97
CA LYS A 88 -6.60 3.25 -10.91
C LYS A 88 -7.23 2.86 -12.25
N LEU A 89 -6.76 1.76 -12.86
CA LEU A 89 -7.28 1.28 -14.14
C LEU A 89 -8.73 0.82 -14.02
N MET A 90 -9.10 0.14 -12.94
CA MET A 90 -10.49 -0.27 -12.73
C MET A 90 -11.43 0.93 -12.54
N ILE A 91 -10.97 2.00 -11.90
CA ILE A 91 -11.73 3.27 -11.80
C ILE A 91 -11.92 3.89 -13.17
N GLU A 92 -10.87 3.98 -13.99
CA GLU A 92 -10.94 4.48 -15.37
C GLU A 92 -11.90 3.67 -16.25
N GLU A 93 -12.03 2.37 -15.99
CA GLU A 93 -12.98 1.45 -16.64
C GLU A 93 -14.40 1.47 -16.05
N GLY A 94 -14.69 2.36 -15.10
CA GLY A 94 -16.04 2.56 -14.55
C GLY A 94 -16.43 1.62 -13.40
N VAL A 95 -15.47 1.03 -12.67
CA VAL A 95 -15.79 0.11 -11.56
C VAL A 95 -16.67 0.76 -10.47
N LEU A 96 -16.53 2.09 -10.30
CA LEU A 96 -17.25 2.90 -9.32
C LEU A 96 -18.57 3.49 -9.83
N GLU A 97 -19.00 3.19 -11.06
CA GLU A 97 -20.26 3.71 -11.58
C GLU A 97 -21.44 3.35 -10.67
N GLY A 98 -22.14 4.39 -10.19
CA GLY A 98 -23.30 4.29 -9.30
C GLY A 98 -22.96 4.00 -7.83
N VAL A 99 -21.70 3.78 -7.47
CA VAL A 99 -21.28 3.40 -6.11
C VAL A 99 -21.27 4.62 -5.19
N ALA A 100 -22.00 4.54 -4.08
CA ALA A 100 -22.11 5.61 -3.09
C ALA A 100 -21.00 5.56 -2.02
N ALA A 101 -20.56 4.36 -1.64
CA ALA A 101 -19.45 4.18 -0.70
C ALA A 101 -18.69 2.88 -0.96
N ILE A 102 -17.43 2.83 -0.50
CA ILE A 102 -16.57 1.64 -0.62
C ILE A 102 -15.92 1.25 0.71
N PHE A 103 -15.89 -0.04 1.01
CA PHE A 103 -15.16 -0.60 2.14
C PHE A 103 -14.12 -1.62 1.68
N GLY A 104 -12.95 -1.59 2.31
CA GLY A 104 -11.89 -2.56 2.12
C GLY A 104 -11.25 -2.89 3.46
N LEU A 105 -10.66 -4.08 3.54
CA LEU A 105 -9.85 -4.45 4.69
C LEU A 105 -8.55 -5.08 4.22
N HIS A 106 -7.57 -5.07 5.11
CA HIS A 106 -6.37 -5.86 4.97
C HIS A 106 -6.16 -6.70 6.22
N LEU A 107 -6.01 -8.00 6.05
CA LEU A 107 -5.61 -8.93 7.09
C LEU A 107 -4.23 -8.52 7.59
N TRP A 108 -4.10 -8.29 8.88
CA TRP A 108 -2.93 -7.63 9.43
C TRP A 108 -2.27 -8.51 10.49
N GLN A 109 -1.21 -9.18 10.06
CA GLN A 109 -0.44 -10.09 10.92
C GLN A 109 0.10 -9.43 12.19
N PRO A 110 0.54 -8.15 12.20
CA PRO A 110 1.00 -7.53 13.45
C PRO A 110 -0.07 -7.37 14.54
N LEU A 111 -1.36 -7.54 14.22
CA LEU A 111 -2.45 -7.40 15.19
C LEU A 111 -2.99 -8.76 15.65
N PRO A 112 -3.35 -8.91 16.94
CA PRO A 112 -4.03 -10.11 17.43
C PRO A 112 -5.33 -10.36 16.66
N THR A 113 -5.66 -11.64 16.45
CA THR A 113 -6.83 -12.03 15.66
C THR A 113 -8.10 -11.39 16.18
N GLY A 114 -8.86 -10.79 15.25
CA GLY A 114 -10.12 -10.13 15.54
C GLY A 114 -10.00 -8.67 16.02
N LYS A 115 -8.79 -8.16 16.31
CA LYS A 115 -8.61 -6.73 16.61
C LYS A 115 -8.72 -5.91 15.33
N ILE A 116 -9.41 -4.78 15.40
CA ILE A 116 -9.66 -3.93 14.25
C ILE A 116 -8.98 -2.59 14.47
N ALA A 117 -8.21 -2.15 13.48
CA ALA A 117 -7.49 -0.89 13.56
C ALA A 117 -7.77 -0.02 12.35
N LEU A 118 -8.18 1.22 12.62
CA LEU A 118 -8.42 2.24 11.63
C LEU A 118 -8.27 3.61 12.27
N ARG A 119 -7.99 4.62 11.46
CA ARG A 119 -7.87 6.00 11.92
C ARG A 119 -8.39 6.97 10.88
N ALA A 120 -8.90 8.10 11.35
CA ALA A 120 -9.21 9.24 10.49
C ALA A 120 -7.93 9.92 10.00
N GLY A 121 -8.00 10.45 8.78
CA GLY A 121 -6.86 11.05 8.10
C GLY A 121 -5.90 10.01 7.51
N PRO A 122 -4.62 10.39 7.27
CA PRO A 122 -3.65 9.51 6.62
C PRO A 122 -3.39 8.23 7.42
N MET A 123 -3.65 7.07 6.85
CA MET A 123 -3.45 5.76 7.48
C MET A 123 -2.27 5.00 6.86
N MET A 124 -2.08 5.11 5.55
CA MET A 124 -0.97 4.48 4.81
C MET A 124 -0.28 5.52 3.93
N ALA A 125 1.02 5.32 3.68
CA ALA A 125 1.87 6.31 3.04
C ALA A 125 1.78 6.32 1.51
N GLN A 126 2.11 7.48 0.95
CA GLN A 126 2.52 7.60 -0.43
C GLN A 126 3.77 6.76 -0.65
N ALA A 127 3.85 6.14 -1.82
CA ALA A 127 4.84 5.12 -2.10
C ALA A 127 5.63 5.42 -3.38
N ASP A 128 6.36 6.53 -3.41
CA ASP A 128 7.08 6.98 -4.60
C ASP A 128 8.40 6.23 -4.83
N GLU A 129 8.83 6.21 -6.09
CA GLU A 129 10.07 5.59 -6.55
C GLU A 129 10.98 6.65 -7.20
N PHE A 130 12.28 6.46 -7.05
CA PHE A 130 13.26 7.26 -7.78
C PHE A 130 14.43 6.41 -8.30
N GLU A 131 15.02 6.90 -9.38
CA GLU A 131 16.24 6.38 -9.96
C GLU A 131 17.22 7.53 -10.19
N ILE A 132 18.48 7.29 -9.86
CA ILE A 132 19.58 8.23 -10.06
C ILE A 132 20.67 7.53 -10.84
N GLU A 133 21.09 8.12 -11.95
CA GLU A 133 22.32 7.71 -12.65
C GLU A 133 23.36 8.81 -12.48
N VAL A 134 24.46 8.48 -11.81
CA VAL A 134 25.61 9.35 -11.61
C VAL A 134 26.62 9.04 -12.70
N LEU A 135 26.84 9.98 -13.61
CA LEU A 135 27.78 9.89 -14.71
C LEU A 135 29.05 10.66 -14.37
N GLY A 136 30.17 9.94 -14.38
CA GLY A 136 31.49 10.49 -14.16
C GLY A 136 32.38 10.30 -15.38
N LYS A 137 33.65 10.03 -15.12
CA LYS A 137 34.66 9.72 -16.13
C LYS A 137 35.55 8.64 -15.58
N GLY A 138 35.49 7.45 -16.17
CA GLY A 138 36.25 6.30 -15.71
C GLY A 138 37.75 6.42 -15.93
N GLY A 139 38.51 5.49 -15.34
CA GLY A 139 39.95 5.43 -15.52
C GLY A 139 40.64 4.44 -14.57
N HIS A 140 41.97 4.44 -14.60
CA HIS A 140 42.76 3.57 -13.75
C HIS A 140 42.67 4.01 -12.29
N GLY A 141 42.42 3.09 -11.35
CA GLY A 141 42.22 3.41 -9.94
C GLY A 141 43.43 4.06 -9.24
N SER A 142 44.64 3.92 -9.80
CA SER A 142 45.84 4.62 -9.31
C SER A 142 46.01 6.05 -9.85
N MET A 143 45.17 6.50 -10.79
CA MET A 143 45.25 7.82 -11.42
C MET A 143 43.92 8.60 -11.28
N PRO A 144 43.37 8.76 -10.05
CA PRO A 144 42.06 9.39 -9.85
C PRO A 144 41.99 10.85 -10.31
N HIS A 145 43.12 11.56 -10.32
CA HIS A 145 43.21 12.95 -10.83
C HIS A 145 42.88 13.10 -12.33
N GLN A 146 42.80 12.00 -13.08
CA GLN A 146 42.40 11.99 -14.50
C GLN A 146 40.91 11.64 -14.71
N THR A 147 40.20 11.35 -13.62
CA THR A 147 38.85 10.78 -13.58
C THR A 147 37.86 11.73 -12.90
N VAL A 148 36.59 11.39 -13.00
CA VAL A 148 35.52 11.90 -12.12
C VAL A 148 34.88 10.65 -11.54
N ASP A 149 35.12 10.37 -10.26
CA ASP A 149 34.73 9.11 -9.63
C ASP A 149 33.23 9.11 -9.25
N PRO A 150 32.36 8.38 -9.97
CA PRO A 150 30.94 8.37 -9.68
C PRO A 150 30.60 7.52 -8.44
N ILE A 151 31.48 6.63 -7.96
CA ILE A 151 31.29 5.91 -6.69
C ILE A 151 31.41 6.89 -5.52
N TRP A 152 32.44 7.74 -5.56
CA TRP A 152 32.59 8.81 -4.56
C TRP A 152 31.37 9.74 -4.54
N VAL A 153 30.93 10.21 -5.71
CA VAL A 153 29.78 11.10 -5.83
C VAL A 153 28.49 10.43 -5.36
N ALA A 154 28.24 9.17 -5.71
CA ALA A 154 27.09 8.41 -5.23
C ALA A 154 27.06 8.31 -3.71
N ALA A 155 28.21 8.05 -3.06
CA ALA A 155 28.29 8.02 -1.60
C ALA A 155 27.94 9.37 -0.95
N GLN A 156 28.35 10.48 -1.58
CA GLN A 156 27.98 11.83 -1.15
C GLN A 156 26.48 12.09 -1.34
N ILE A 157 25.88 11.62 -2.44
CA ILE A 157 24.43 11.74 -2.67
C ILE A 157 23.65 10.97 -1.61
N VAL A 158 23.99 9.70 -1.35
CA VAL A 158 23.33 8.87 -0.33
C VAL A 158 23.34 9.56 1.03
N SER A 159 24.48 10.16 1.39
CA SER A 159 24.65 10.86 2.67
C SER A 159 23.91 12.21 2.70
N GLY A 160 24.07 13.01 1.66
CA GLY A 160 23.52 14.37 1.57
C GLY A 160 21.99 14.40 1.48
N VAL A 161 21.38 13.44 0.79
CA VAL A 161 19.92 13.32 0.68
C VAL A 161 19.25 13.13 2.04
N GLN A 162 19.91 12.49 3.01
CA GLN A 162 19.37 12.35 4.36
C GLN A 162 19.26 13.68 5.12
N GLY A 163 19.88 14.76 4.62
CA GLY A 163 19.65 16.13 5.05
C GLY A 163 18.21 16.60 4.80
N LEU A 164 17.56 16.12 3.74
CA LEU A 164 16.15 16.43 3.46
C LEU A 164 15.24 15.94 4.60
N VAL A 165 15.51 14.73 5.10
CA VAL A 165 14.77 14.14 6.23
C VAL A 165 15.13 14.85 7.53
N SER A 166 16.43 14.90 7.84
CA SER A 166 16.87 15.26 9.19
C SER A 166 16.91 16.76 9.46
N ARG A 167 17.12 17.61 8.44
CA ARG A 167 17.35 19.06 8.58
C ARG A 167 16.32 19.94 7.87
N GLU A 168 15.74 19.49 6.77
CA GLU A 168 14.82 20.30 5.95
C GLU A 168 13.33 20.05 6.29
N THR A 169 12.99 18.86 6.77
CA THR A 169 11.61 18.43 7.04
C THR A 169 11.25 18.71 8.50
N ASP A 170 9.99 19.11 8.74
CA ASP A 170 9.44 19.25 10.08
C ASP A 170 9.59 17.90 10.82
N PRO A 171 10.22 17.85 12.00
CA PRO A 171 10.37 16.62 12.78
C PRO A 171 9.05 15.91 13.14
N LEU A 172 7.91 16.60 13.05
CA LEU A 172 6.57 16.02 13.26
C LEU A 172 5.93 15.48 11.98
N GLN A 173 6.52 15.74 10.81
CA GLN A 173 6.06 15.19 9.55
C GLN A 173 6.90 13.96 9.14
N PRO A 174 6.27 12.80 8.91
CA PRO A 174 7.01 11.61 8.53
C PRO A 174 7.46 11.68 7.07
N LEU A 175 8.77 11.50 6.89
CA LEU A 175 9.44 11.32 5.61
C LEU A 175 10.44 10.19 5.73
N VAL A 176 10.39 9.23 4.81
CA VAL A 176 11.41 8.19 4.67
C VAL A 176 11.96 8.26 3.26
N ILE A 177 13.28 8.36 3.13
CA ILE A 177 13.99 8.22 1.86
C ILE A 177 14.96 7.04 2.02
N SER A 178 14.72 5.96 1.26
CA SER A 178 15.51 4.74 1.34
C SER A 178 16.14 4.43 0.00
N PHE A 179 17.46 4.24 -0.03
CA PHE A 179 18.16 3.68 -1.18
C PHE A 179 18.10 2.15 -1.08
N GLY A 180 17.44 1.52 -2.04
CA GLY A 180 17.29 0.06 -2.09
C GLY A 180 18.42 -0.62 -2.86
N THR A 181 19.01 0.06 -3.84
CA THR A 181 20.11 -0.51 -4.64
C THR A 181 21.20 0.52 -4.94
N ILE A 182 22.42 0.03 -5.10
CA ILE A 182 23.57 0.76 -5.63
C ILE A 182 24.38 -0.17 -6.53
N HIS A 183 24.58 0.23 -7.78
CA HIS A 183 25.29 -0.57 -8.78
C HIS A 183 26.33 0.28 -9.51
N GLY A 184 27.59 -0.11 -9.44
CA GLY A 184 28.69 0.59 -10.11
C GLY A 184 30.00 -0.18 -10.02
N GLY A 185 30.84 -0.05 -11.05
CA GLY A 185 32.11 -0.77 -11.13
C GLY A 185 31.97 -2.20 -11.64
N THR A 186 33.10 -2.75 -12.07
CA THR A 186 33.22 -4.14 -12.54
C THR A 186 34.39 -4.87 -11.88
N ILE A 187 35.50 -4.17 -11.63
CA ILE A 187 36.71 -4.69 -11.01
C ILE A 187 37.37 -3.61 -10.13
N HIS A 188 38.07 -4.05 -9.08
CA HIS A 188 38.56 -3.22 -7.97
C HIS A 188 39.61 -2.16 -8.33
N ASN A 189 40.27 -2.24 -9.49
CA ASN A 189 41.33 -1.32 -9.90
C ASN A 189 40.90 -0.35 -11.02
N ILE A 190 39.61 -0.29 -11.34
CA ILE A 190 39.03 0.63 -12.34
C ILE A 190 37.99 1.51 -11.66
N ILE A 191 38.13 2.83 -11.83
CA ILE A 191 37.08 3.80 -11.52
C ILE A 191 36.05 3.72 -12.65
N PRO A 192 34.77 3.42 -12.38
CA PRO A 192 33.75 3.29 -13.42
C PRO A 192 33.35 4.63 -14.03
N GLU A 193 32.68 4.57 -15.17
CA GLU A 193 32.09 5.74 -15.82
C GLU A 193 30.74 6.14 -15.22
N LYS A 194 30.06 5.22 -14.52
CA LYS A 194 28.76 5.48 -13.92
C LYS A 194 28.41 4.64 -12.69
N VAL A 195 27.45 5.15 -11.90
CA VAL A 195 26.78 4.44 -10.79
C VAL A 195 25.28 4.66 -10.89
N ARG A 196 24.49 3.60 -10.73
CA ARG A 196 23.02 3.65 -10.67
C ARG A 196 22.55 3.41 -9.25
N LEU A 197 21.64 4.25 -8.78
CA LEU A 197 20.97 4.18 -7.47
C LEU A 197 19.47 4.08 -7.70
N THR A 198 18.79 3.21 -6.97
CA THR A 198 17.32 3.23 -6.92
C THR A 198 16.83 3.27 -5.48
N GLY A 199 15.65 3.83 -5.27
CA GLY A 199 15.08 3.94 -3.95
C GLY A 199 13.63 4.39 -3.94
N THR A 200 13.13 4.61 -2.74
CA THR A 200 11.73 4.99 -2.48
C THR A 200 11.64 6.21 -1.58
N VAL A 201 10.60 7.02 -1.79
CA VAL A 201 10.17 8.07 -0.87
C VAL A 201 8.81 7.70 -0.28
N ARG A 202 8.68 7.81 1.05
CA ARG A 202 7.41 7.63 1.76
C ARG A 202 7.02 8.88 2.52
N THR A 203 5.79 9.35 2.31
CA THR A 203 5.21 10.54 2.94
C THR A 203 3.74 10.32 3.27
N LEU A 204 3.20 11.01 4.28
CA LEU A 204 1.76 11.00 4.59
C LEU A 204 1.03 12.27 4.13
N ASP A 205 1.78 13.30 3.71
CA ASP A 205 1.27 14.62 3.35
C ASP A 205 1.65 14.96 1.91
N GLU A 206 0.66 15.39 1.12
CA GLU A 206 0.82 15.69 -0.30
C GLU A 206 1.71 16.91 -0.57
N LYS A 207 1.70 17.92 0.32
CA LYS A 207 2.57 19.09 0.17
C LYS A 207 4.03 18.71 0.41
N LEU A 208 4.28 17.86 1.42
CA LEU A 208 5.59 17.30 1.67
C LEU A 208 6.06 16.44 0.50
N GLN A 209 5.20 15.58 -0.06
CA GLN A 209 5.52 14.80 -1.25
C GLN A 209 5.97 15.69 -2.42
N ALA A 210 5.15 16.69 -2.78
CA ALA A 210 5.44 17.60 -3.88
C ALA A 210 6.74 18.39 -3.66
N ARG A 211 7.03 18.74 -2.40
CA ARG A 211 8.30 19.37 -2.03
C ARG A 211 9.48 18.42 -2.24
N ILE A 212 9.39 17.18 -1.77
CA ILE A 212 10.49 16.21 -1.87
C ILE A 212 10.73 15.78 -3.32
N GLU A 213 9.67 15.58 -4.10
CA GLU A 213 9.76 15.33 -5.55
C GLU A 213 10.61 16.40 -6.27
N LYS A 214 10.51 17.67 -5.85
CA LYS A 214 11.35 18.74 -6.37
C LYS A 214 12.75 18.78 -5.75
N ARG A 215 12.85 18.69 -4.42
CA ARG A 215 14.10 18.90 -3.67
C ARG A 215 15.11 17.77 -3.83
N LEU A 216 14.64 16.54 -3.95
CA LEU A 216 15.50 15.37 -4.11
C LEU A 216 16.39 15.47 -5.37
N PRO A 217 15.85 15.72 -6.58
CA PRO A 217 16.67 15.95 -7.77
C PRO A 217 17.64 17.13 -7.62
N GLU A 218 17.20 18.26 -7.05
CA GLU A 218 18.03 19.45 -6.86
C GLU A 218 19.27 19.16 -5.98
N VAL A 219 19.11 18.41 -4.89
CA VAL A 219 20.21 18.01 -4.01
C VAL A 219 21.17 17.06 -4.74
N CYS A 220 20.64 16.05 -5.44
CA CYS A 220 21.46 15.08 -6.17
C CYS A 220 22.29 15.76 -7.27
N GLN A 221 21.66 16.66 -8.04
CA GLN A 221 22.32 17.41 -9.10
C GLN A 221 23.41 18.35 -8.56
N SER A 222 23.12 19.06 -7.45
CA SER A 222 24.09 19.96 -6.82
C SER A 222 25.33 19.22 -6.29
N ILE A 223 25.13 18.04 -5.68
CA ILE A 223 26.24 17.20 -5.22
C ILE A 223 27.05 16.69 -6.42
N GLY A 224 26.40 16.24 -7.49
CA GLY A 224 27.09 15.82 -8.72
C GLY A 224 27.96 16.94 -9.30
N GLN A 225 27.38 18.13 -9.49
CA GLN A 225 28.08 19.29 -10.03
C GLN A 225 29.29 19.71 -9.19
N THR A 226 29.20 19.58 -7.86
CA THR A 226 30.30 19.92 -6.94
C THR A 226 31.59 19.13 -7.26
N TRP A 227 31.44 17.90 -7.76
CA TRP A 227 32.55 17.00 -8.06
C TRP A 227 32.78 16.81 -9.58
N GLY A 228 32.11 17.61 -10.42
CA GLY A 228 32.23 17.54 -11.88
C GLY A 228 31.53 16.33 -12.51
N ALA A 229 30.61 15.68 -11.79
CA ALA A 229 29.77 14.61 -12.31
C ALA A 229 28.40 15.14 -12.76
N GLU A 230 27.77 14.43 -13.70
CA GLU A 230 26.38 14.67 -14.08
C GLU A 230 25.47 13.70 -13.31
N GLY A 231 24.44 14.24 -12.64
CA GLY A 231 23.41 13.44 -12.00
C GLY A 231 22.13 13.46 -12.82
N GLN A 232 21.76 12.33 -13.41
CA GLN A 232 20.46 12.14 -14.05
C GLN A 232 19.47 11.58 -13.03
N PHE A 233 18.24 12.09 -13.06
CA PHE A 233 17.24 11.77 -12.05
C PHE A 233 15.90 11.48 -12.71
N ALA A 234 15.28 10.37 -12.30
CA ALA A 234 13.92 10.01 -12.62
C ALA A 234 13.13 9.86 -11.32
N TYR A 235 12.02 10.58 -11.22
CA TYR A 235 11.05 10.43 -10.13
C TYR A 235 9.75 9.87 -10.68
N LYS A 236 9.16 8.93 -9.97
CA LYS A 236 7.84 8.40 -10.28
C LYS A 236 7.01 8.40 -9.02
N ARG A 237 5.94 9.22 -9.01
CA ARG A 237 4.93 9.13 -7.96
C ARG A 237 4.29 7.74 -7.99
N GLY A 238 4.19 7.12 -6.82
CA GLY A 238 3.48 5.85 -6.64
C GLY A 238 2.06 6.10 -6.17
N TYR A 239 1.59 5.23 -5.27
CA TYR A 239 0.24 5.34 -4.71
C TYR A 239 0.10 6.62 -3.90
N PRO A 240 -1.10 7.25 -3.91
CA PRO A 240 -1.40 8.34 -2.99
C PRO A 240 -1.44 7.83 -1.55
N ALA A 241 -1.43 8.74 -0.58
CA ALA A 241 -1.63 8.37 0.81
C ALA A 241 -3.06 7.84 0.96
N LEU A 242 -3.22 6.73 1.68
CA LEU A 242 -4.55 6.26 2.04
C LEU A 242 -5.06 7.15 3.15
N VAL A 243 -6.11 7.92 2.88
CA VAL A 243 -6.72 8.86 3.83
C VAL A 243 -8.16 8.44 4.07
N ASN A 244 -8.47 7.97 5.27
CA ASN A 244 -9.85 7.67 5.61
C ASN A 244 -10.59 8.95 6.04
N PRO A 245 -11.76 9.28 5.45
CA PRO A 245 -12.62 10.36 5.92
C PRO A 245 -13.09 10.11 7.37
N PRO A 246 -13.11 11.14 8.25
CA PRO A 246 -13.51 10.99 9.65
C PRO A 246 -14.89 10.36 9.85
N GLU A 247 -15.86 10.71 9.01
CA GLU A 247 -17.23 10.23 9.05
C GLU A 247 -17.34 8.72 8.76
N MET A 248 -16.54 8.22 7.81
CA MET A 248 -16.52 6.80 7.47
C MET A 248 -15.79 5.98 8.52
N VAL A 249 -14.79 6.56 9.18
CA VAL A 249 -14.11 5.94 10.33
C VAL A 249 -15.06 5.81 11.51
N GLU A 250 -15.79 6.88 11.83
CA GLU A 250 -16.78 6.84 12.91
C GLU A 250 -17.88 5.82 12.61
N PHE A 251 -18.36 5.74 11.37
CA PHE A 251 -19.31 4.71 10.94
C PHE A 251 -18.78 3.29 11.21
N VAL A 252 -17.57 2.96 10.74
CA VAL A 252 -16.99 1.64 10.97
C VAL A 252 -16.79 1.37 12.47
N GLN A 253 -16.32 2.35 13.24
CA GLN A 253 -16.15 2.20 14.68
C GLN A 253 -17.48 1.95 15.40
N GLN A 254 -18.56 2.63 15.02
CA GLN A 254 -19.88 2.41 15.58
C GLN A 254 -20.39 0.99 15.32
N VAL A 255 -20.25 0.50 14.08
CA VAL A 255 -20.63 -0.87 13.74
C VAL A 255 -19.83 -1.88 14.56
N VAL A 256 -18.51 -1.69 14.68
CA VAL A 256 -17.65 -2.58 15.47
C VAL A 256 -18.04 -2.57 16.96
N ARG A 257 -18.32 -1.39 17.53
CA ARG A 257 -18.80 -1.25 18.92
C ARG A 257 -20.11 -1.98 19.16
N GLN A 258 -21.04 -1.93 18.21
CA GLN A 258 -22.33 -2.61 18.30
C GLN A 258 -22.18 -4.13 18.23
N LEU A 259 -21.28 -4.64 17.39
CA LEU A 259 -21.05 -6.07 17.23
C LEU A 259 -20.28 -6.69 18.40
N TRP A 260 -19.22 -6.00 18.85
CA TRP A 260 -18.20 -6.60 19.73
C TRP A 260 -17.67 -5.69 20.82
N GLY A 261 -18.24 -4.51 21.04
CA GLY A 261 -17.75 -3.57 22.06
C GLY A 261 -16.47 -2.82 21.69
N GLU A 262 -16.07 -1.91 22.58
CA GLU A 262 -14.92 -1.02 22.36
C GLU A 262 -13.59 -1.77 22.33
N GLU A 263 -13.48 -2.89 23.05
CA GLU A 263 -12.26 -3.67 23.17
C GLU A 263 -11.76 -4.23 21.85
N ARG A 264 -12.65 -4.32 20.85
CA ARG A 264 -12.33 -4.81 19.52
C ARG A 264 -11.53 -3.80 18.71
N LEU A 265 -11.71 -2.51 18.99
CA LEU A 265 -10.99 -1.42 18.36
C LEU A 265 -9.62 -1.21 19.02
N VAL A 266 -8.60 -1.02 18.20
CA VAL A 266 -7.25 -0.68 18.67
C VAL A 266 -6.72 0.54 17.92
N SER A 267 -6.04 1.41 18.66
CA SER A 267 -5.36 2.56 18.08
C SER A 267 -4.18 2.12 17.22
N ILE A 268 -3.98 2.79 16.09
CA ILE A 268 -2.87 2.53 15.19
C ILE A 268 -2.16 3.81 14.77
N LYS A 269 -0.83 3.75 14.70
CA LYS A 269 -0.03 4.78 14.04
C LYS A 269 -0.03 4.53 12.54
N PRO A 270 0.02 5.57 11.69
CA PRO A 270 0.09 5.35 10.26
C PRO A 270 1.24 4.41 9.87
N VAL A 271 0.97 3.57 8.87
CA VAL A 271 1.92 2.58 8.32
C VAL A 271 2.59 3.19 7.10
N MET A 272 3.90 3.02 6.97
CA MET A 272 4.67 3.61 5.86
C MET A 272 4.67 2.76 4.56
N GLY A 273 3.86 1.69 4.54
CA GLY A 273 3.50 0.98 3.32
C GLY A 273 2.53 1.78 2.47
N GLY A 274 2.50 1.54 1.16
CA GLY A 274 1.47 2.07 0.26
C GLY A 274 0.37 1.05 0.07
N GLU A 275 -0.82 1.53 -0.31
CA GLU A 275 -1.97 0.71 -0.65
C GLU A 275 -2.76 1.43 -1.75
N ASP A 276 -3.02 0.76 -2.86
CA ASP A 276 -3.67 1.38 -4.01
C ASP A 276 -5.19 1.58 -3.83
N PHE A 277 -5.79 1.01 -2.78
CA PHE A 277 -7.15 1.38 -2.32
C PHE A 277 -7.30 2.89 -2.06
N ALA A 278 -6.18 3.58 -1.80
CA ALA A 278 -6.13 5.04 -1.71
C ALA A 278 -6.68 5.75 -2.97
N TYR A 279 -6.62 5.13 -4.15
CA TYR A 279 -7.26 5.69 -5.36
C TYR A 279 -8.79 5.71 -5.25
N TYR A 280 -9.42 4.69 -4.66
CA TYR A 280 -10.88 4.71 -4.48
C TYR A 280 -11.31 5.81 -3.52
N LEU A 281 -10.56 6.01 -2.43
CA LEU A 281 -10.85 7.04 -1.42
C LEU A 281 -10.66 8.48 -1.94
N LYS A 282 -10.01 8.66 -3.10
CA LYS A 282 -9.98 9.96 -3.78
C LYS A 282 -11.26 10.28 -4.54
N GLU A 283 -12.00 9.26 -4.96
CA GLU A 283 -13.18 9.40 -5.83
C GLU A 283 -14.48 9.40 -5.02
N ILE A 284 -14.59 8.51 -4.03
CA ILE A 284 -15.82 8.28 -3.26
C ILE A 284 -15.51 8.09 -1.77
N PRO A 285 -16.47 8.39 -0.87
CA PRO A 285 -16.29 8.12 0.55
C PRO A 285 -16.15 6.61 0.79
N GLY A 286 -15.29 6.26 1.74
CA GLY A 286 -15.03 4.87 2.07
C GLY A 286 -14.20 4.73 3.32
N ALA A 287 -13.95 3.49 3.72
CA ALA A 287 -12.99 3.20 4.77
C ALA A 287 -12.17 1.97 4.46
N PHE A 288 -10.87 2.09 4.72
CA PHE A 288 -9.93 0.99 4.77
C PHE A 288 -9.50 0.75 6.21
N PHE A 289 -9.44 -0.51 6.62
CA PHE A 289 -9.06 -0.87 7.99
C PHE A 289 -8.24 -2.16 8.03
N PHE A 290 -7.43 -2.29 9.07
CA PHE A 290 -6.72 -3.52 9.34
C PHE A 290 -7.58 -4.44 10.19
N PHE A 291 -7.67 -5.70 9.79
CA PHE A 291 -8.29 -6.76 10.56
C PHE A 291 -7.20 -7.72 11.05
N GLY A 292 -7.02 -7.83 12.36
CA GLY A 292 -5.97 -8.65 12.94
C GLY A 292 -6.11 -10.12 12.59
N ALA A 293 -5.00 -10.73 12.21
CA ALA A 293 -4.90 -12.14 11.82
C ALA A 293 -3.57 -12.77 12.29
N GLY A 294 -3.01 -12.22 13.38
CA GLY A 294 -1.64 -12.46 13.80
C GLY A 294 -1.41 -13.54 14.84
N ASN A 295 -2.46 -14.09 15.46
CA ASN A 295 -2.27 -14.97 16.61
C ASN A 295 -1.39 -16.18 16.24
N GLN A 296 -0.35 -16.41 17.02
CA GLN A 296 0.63 -17.50 16.82
C GLN A 296 1.40 -17.43 15.49
N LYS A 297 1.32 -16.32 14.74
CA LYS A 297 2.08 -16.09 13.50
C LYS A 297 3.26 -15.18 13.80
N GLN A 298 4.43 -15.52 13.24
CA GLN A 298 5.70 -14.86 13.58
C GLN A 298 6.27 -14.04 12.43
N TYR A 299 5.89 -14.35 11.20
CA TYR A 299 6.52 -13.81 10.01
C TYR A 299 5.67 -12.66 9.44
N PRO A 300 6.28 -11.49 9.17
CA PRO A 300 5.57 -10.32 8.68
C PRO A 300 5.11 -10.51 7.23
N HIS A 301 4.26 -9.60 6.77
CA HIS A 301 3.92 -9.46 5.35
C HIS A 301 5.19 -9.44 4.48
N HIS A 302 5.08 -10.04 3.30
CA HIS A 302 6.13 -10.22 2.28
C HIS A 302 7.28 -11.15 2.67
N HIS A 303 7.19 -11.83 3.82
CA HIS A 303 8.15 -12.86 4.18
C HIS A 303 7.81 -14.22 3.52
N PRO A 304 8.79 -15.02 3.05
CA PRO A 304 8.55 -16.36 2.47
C PRO A 304 7.70 -17.32 3.30
N ARG A 305 7.75 -17.15 4.63
CA ARG A 305 7.01 -17.92 5.64
C ARG A 305 5.81 -17.18 6.23
N PHE A 306 5.40 -16.06 5.64
CA PHE A 306 4.23 -15.30 6.06
C PHE A 306 3.03 -16.23 6.17
N ASP A 307 2.21 -16.06 7.20
CA ASP A 307 0.99 -16.84 7.39
C ASP A 307 -0.01 -16.06 8.22
N ILE A 308 -1.30 -16.43 8.10
CA ILE A 308 -2.41 -15.80 8.80
C ILE A 308 -3.12 -16.79 9.73
N ASP A 309 -3.73 -16.28 10.79
CA ASP A 309 -4.70 -17.04 11.58
C ASP A 309 -6.04 -17.09 10.85
N GLU A 310 -6.39 -18.25 10.29
CA GLU A 310 -7.61 -18.43 9.48
C GLU A 310 -8.90 -18.27 10.28
N GLU A 311 -8.84 -18.31 11.62
CA GLU A 311 -9.97 -17.94 12.49
C GLU A 311 -10.40 -16.47 12.29
N ALA A 312 -9.55 -15.64 11.68
CA ALA A 312 -9.89 -14.29 11.26
C ALA A 312 -10.94 -14.24 10.13
N LEU A 313 -10.97 -15.25 9.24
CA LEU A 313 -11.75 -15.19 7.99
C LEU A 313 -13.27 -15.10 8.23
N PRO A 314 -13.89 -15.93 9.10
CA PRO A 314 -15.32 -15.83 9.36
C PRO A 314 -15.71 -14.50 10.02
N GLU A 315 -14.90 -14.01 10.95
CA GLU A 315 -15.17 -12.75 11.66
C GLU A 315 -15.00 -11.53 10.75
N ALA A 316 -13.99 -11.51 9.89
CA ALA A 316 -13.79 -10.46 8.89
C ALA A 316 -14.91 -10.48 7.84
N THR A 317 -15.35 -11.67 7.41
CA THR A 317 -16.53 -11.85 6.54
C THR A 317 -17.77 -11.26 7.20
N PHE A 318 -18.00 -11.57 8.47
CA PHE A 318 -19.14 -11.05 9.21
C PHE A 318 -19.10 -9.51 9.30
N LEU A 319 -17.95 -8.93 9.70
CA LEU A 319 -17.80 -7.48 9.76
C LEU A 319 -18.09 -6.81 8.40
N LEU A 320 -17.45 -7.28 7.33
CA LEU A 320 -17.57 -6.66 6.02
C LEU A 320 -19.01 -6.80 5.47
N THR A 321 -19.69 -7.91 5.78
CA THR A 321 -21.12 -8.10 5.52
C THR A 321 -21.95 -7.06 6.27
N THR A 322 -21.72 -6.89 7.58
CA THR A 322 -22.48 -5.96 8.42
C THR A 322 -22.24 -4.51 8.02
N LEU A 323 -21.02 -4.12 7.67
CA LEU A 323 -20.72 -2.75 7.22
C LEU A 323 -21.54 -2.37 6.00
N ALA A 324 -21.57 -3.23 4.97
CA ALA A 324 -22.42 -3.00 3.81
C ALA A 324 -23.90 -3.00 4.19
N TRP A 325 -24.37 -3.97 4.99
CA TRP A 325 -25.77 -4.04 5.41
C TRP A 325 -26.24 -2.79 6.15
N GLU A 326 -25.46 -2.32 7.14
CA GLU A 326 -25.77 -1.14 7.94
C GLU A 326 -25.77 0.13 7.08
N TYR A 327 -24.79 0.28 6.18
CA TYR A 327 -24.74 1.43 5.28
C TYR A 327 -25.97 1.48 4.37
N LEU A 328 -26.31 0.35 3.74
CA LEU A 328 -27.49 0.20 2.89
C LEU A 328 -28.79 0.48 3.66
N SER A 329 -28.86 0.06 4.92
CA SER A 329 -30.02 0.25 5.80
C SER A 329 -30.20 1.69 6.27
N GLN A 330 -29.13 2.48 6.35
CA GLN A 330 -29.21 3.90 6.70
C GLN A 330 -29.72 4.76 5.54
N GLY A 331 -29.34 4.43 4.30
CA GLY A 331 -29.83 5.10 3.09
C GLY A 331 -31.32 4.84 2.76
N GLY A 332 -31.96 3.88 3.43
CA GLY A 332 -33.40 3.59 3.30
C GLY A 332 -34.28 4.30 4.35
N ARG A 333 -33.73 5.23 5.14
CA ARG A 333 -34.46 5.98 6.18
C ARG A 333 -34.88 7.40 5.76
N GLU A 334 -34.84 7.70 4.46
CA GLU A 334 -35.47 8.91 3.89
C GLU A 334 -36.95 8.67 3.52
#